data_AF-A0A7K4VRW2-F1
#
_entry.id   AF-A0A7K4VRW2-F1
#
_cell.length_a   1.000
_cell.length_b   1.000
_cell.length_c   1.000
_cell.angle_alpha   90.00
_cell.angle_beta   90.00
_cell.angle_gamma   90.00
#
_symmetry.space_group_name_H-M   'P 1'
#
loop_
_entity.id
_entity.type
_entity.pdbx_description
1 polymer ?
#
loop_
_entity_poly.entity_id
_entity_poly.type
_entity_poly.pdbx_seq_one_letter_code
_entity_poly.pdbx_strand_id
1 'polypeptide(L)'
;MWAALGRLGVAQAVGPARLIAVRPAAAGAFSIPHVTMATHFSKDQERIRCVKGDLFSCPGTDALAHCISEDCRMGAGIAVLFKKKFGGVQELLDQKKKTGEVAVLQRDDRYIYYLITKQKVSHKPTYESMQKSLEAMKAHCLNNGVTDISMPRIGCGLDGLQWEKVSAILEEVFEGTDINITVYSL
;
A
#
# COMPACT_ATOMS: atom_id res chain seq x y z
N MET A 1 5.75 45.34 -38.76
CA MET A 1 6.93 46.12 -39.20
C MET A 1 7.97 46.08 -38.09
N TRP A 2 9.23 45.74 -38.45
CA TRP A 2 10.48 45.70 -37.65
C TRP A 2 10.58 44.55 -36.63
N ALA A 3 11.43 43.51 -36.77
CA ALA A 3 12.88 43.39 -37.02
C ALA A 3 13.75 43.72 -35.80
N ALA A 4 14.43 42.71 -35.24
CA ALA A 4 15.81 42.80 -34.73
C ALA A 4 16.33 41.41 -34.30
N LEU A 5 17.15 40.80 -35.17
CA LEU A 5 18.10 39.74 -34.81
C LEU A 5 19.27 40.35 -34.03
N GLY A 6 19.73 39.66 -32.98
CA GLY A 6 20.84 40.09 -32.14
C GLY A 6 21.83 38.97 -31.80
N ARG A 7 22.83 38.83 -32.67
CA ARG A 7 24.26 38.53 -32.43
C ARG A 7 24.73 37.19 -31.81
N LEU A 8 25.47 36.49 -32.67
CA LEU A 8 26.66 35.65 -32.45
C LEU A 8 27.54 36.05 -31.25
N GLY A 9 27.95 35.04 -30.47
CA GLY A 9 29.10 35.08 -29.57
C GLY A 9 29.90 33.79 -29.68
N VAL A 10 31.03 33.85 -30.38
CA VAL A 10 32.08 32.81 -30.44
C VAL A 10 33.18 33.21 -29.46
N ALA A 11 33.59 32.31 -28.58
CA ALA A 11 34.94 32.31 -28.01
C ALA A 11 35.29 30.93 -27.42
N GLN A 12 36.13 30.20 -28.13
CA GLN A 12 36.86 29.03 -27.66
C GLN A 12 38.00 29.48 -26.74
N ALA A 13 38.26 28.73 -25.67
CA ALA A 13 39.50 28.82 -24.89
C ALA A 13 40.16 27.44 -24.84
N VAL A 14 41.41 27.40 -25.30
CA VAL A 14 42.29 26.24 -25.46
C VAL A 14 43.20 26.16 -24.23
N GLY A 15 43.24 25.00 -23.57
CA GLY A 15 44.21 24.69 -22.50
C GLY A 15 45.31 23.75 -23.01
N PRO A 16 46.57 23.89 -22.55
CA PRO A 16 47.71 23.23 -23.16
C PRO A 16 47.91 21.77 -22.73
N ALA A 17 48.51 21.03 -23.66
CA ALA A 17 48.90 19.64 -23.57
C ALA A 17 50.12 19.39 -22.66
N ARG A 18 50.16 18.21 -22.03
CA ARG A 18 51.38 17.56 -21.55
C ARG A 18 51.38 16.08 -21.98
N LEU A 19 52.25 15.74 -22.94
CA LEU A 19 52.86 14.40 -23.07
C LEU A 19 53.83 14.21 -21.86
N ILE A 20 54.33 13.05 -21.44
CA ILE A 20 55.01 11.89 -22.06
C ILE A 20 54.98 10.81 -20.92
N ALA A 21 54.75 9.51 -21.09
CA ALA A 21 55.72 8.48 -21.49
C ALA A 21 55.11 7.09 -21.29
N VAL A 22 55.61 6.12 -22.04
CA VAL A 22 55.06 4.78 -22.27
C VAL A 22 56.06 3.70 -21.82
N ARG A 23 55.58 2.70 -21.05
CA ARG A 23 56.04 1.28 -20.88
C ARG A 23 57.31 0.98 -20.04
N PRO A 24 57.55 -0.28 -19.57
CA PRO A 24 56.88 -1.56 -19.91
C PRO A 24 56.42 -2.46 -18.72
N ALA A 25 55.85 -3.61 -19.11
CA ALA A 25 55.22 -4.66 -18.31
C ALA A 25 56.22 -5.65 -17.67
N ALA A 26 55.83 -6.26 -16.53
CA ALA A 26 56.25 -7.60 -16.13
C ALA A 26 55.29 -8.24 -15.10
N ALA A 27 54.76 -9.40 -15.49
CA ALA A 27 54.41 -10.60 -14.72
C ALA A 27 53.81 -10.52 -13.29
N GLY A 28 52.54 -10.97 -13.18
CA GLY A 28 52.20 -12.17 -12.40
C GLY A 28 52.05 -12.04 -10.88
N ALA A 29 50.80 -11.92 -10.41
CA ALA A 29 50.30 -12.66 -9.25
C ALA A 29 48.76 -12.62 -9.25
N PHE A 30 48.17 -13.80 -9.39
CA PHE A 30 46.74 -14.05 -9.24
C PHE A 30 46.35 -13.77 -7.78
N SER A 31 45.47 -12.81 -7.53
CA SER A 31 44.80 -12.64 -6.25
C SER A 31 43.49 -11.89 -6.48
N ILE A 32 42.37 -12.59 -6.34
CA ILE A 32 41.01 -12.06 -6.46
C ILE A 32 40.71 -11.28 -5.16
N PRO A 33 40.53 -9.96 -5.17
CA PRO A 33 39.92 -9.28 -4.04
C PRO A 33 38.41 -9.44 -4.16
N HIS A 34 37.92 -10.48 -3.50
CA HIS A 34 36.65 -10.57 -2.79
C HIS A 34 35.58 -9.53 -3.20
N VAL A 35 34.64 -9.95 -4.04
CA VAL A 35 33.36 -9.27 -4.27
C VAL A 35 32.72 -9.03 -2.91
N THR A 36 32.65 -7.76 -2.49
CA THR A 36 31.88 -7.38 -1.30
C THR A 36 30.42 -7.53 -1.67
N MET A 37 29.84 -8.68 -1.31
CA MET A 37 28.39 -8.88 -1.33
C MET A 37 27.80 -7.80 -0.43
N ALA A 38 27.12 -6.82 -1.02
CA ALA A 38 26.14 -6.05 -0.29
C ALA A 38 25.16 -7.09 0.26
N THR A 39 25.27 -7.38 1.55
CA THR A 39 24.31 -8.23 2.23
C THR A 39 22.98 -7.53 2.05
N HIS A 40 22.13 -8.09 1.18
CA HIS A 40 20.73 -7.76 1.15
C HIS A 40 20.26 -7.82 2.59
N PHE A 41 19.95 -6.65 3.15
CA PHE A 41 19.24 -6.55 4.40
C PHE A 41 17.82 -7.03 4.08
N SER A 42 17.64 -8.34 4.11
CA SER A 42 16.31 -8.94 4.16
C SER A 42 15.72 -8.52 5.49
N LYS A 43 15.02 -7.38 5.49
CA LYS A 43 14.05 -7.10 6.52
C LYS A 43 12.91 -8.08 6.26
N ASP A 44 13.03 -9.30 6.79
CA ASP A 44 11.87 -10.13 7.11
C ASP A 44 11.13 -9.46 8.27
N GLN A 45 10.63 -8.26 7.99
CA GLN A 45 9.72 -7.57 8.86
C GLN A 45 8.36 -8.12 8.48
N GLU A 46 7.80 -8.96 9.36
CA GLU A 46 6.44 -9.49 9.21
C GLU A 46 5.49 -8.32 8.92
N ARG A 47 5.01 -8.25 7.66
CA ARG A 47 4.22 -7.12 7.13
C ARG A 47 2.86 -7.03 7.80
N ILE A 48 2.35 -8.18 8.23
CA ILE A 48 1.10 -8.32 8.97
C ILE A 48 1.44 -8.55 10.44
N ARG A 49 1.07 -7.61 11.31
CA ARG A 49 1.25 -7.73 12.75
C ARG A 49 -0.08 -8.00 13.41
N CYS A 50 -0.17 -9.02 14.25
CA CYS A 50 -1.36 -9.29 15.03
C CYS A 50 -1.24 -8.68 16.43
N VAL A 51 -2.20 -7.85 16.83
CA VAL A 51 -2.24 -7.16 18.13
C VAL A 51 -3.51 -7.54 18.87
N LYS A 52 -3.38 -7.85 20.16
CA LYS A 52 -4.53 -8.04 21.04
C LYS A 52 -5.01 -6.71 21.58
N GLY A 53 -6.24 -6.29 21.25
CA GLY A 53 -6.81 -5.02 21.69
C GLY A 53 -7.96 -4.53 20.83
N ASP A 54 -8.49 -3.36 21.18
CA ASP A 54 -9.53 -2.69 20.40
C ASP A 54 -8.94 -2.02 19.15
N LEU A 55 -9.53 -2.29 17.99
CA LEU A 55 -9.11 -1.70 16.72
C LEU A 55 -9.08 -0.17 16.77
N PHE A 56 -10.06 0.44 17.45
CA PHE A 56 -10.18 1.90 17.49
C PHE A 56 -9.17 2.57 18.43
N SER A 57 -8.34 1.80 19.12
CA SER A 57 -7.19 2.27 19.89
C SER A 57 -5.91 2.37 19.05
N CYS A 58 -5.97 2.04 17.75
CA CYS A 58 -4.86 2.21 16.81
C CYS A 58 -4.41 3.68 16.71
N PRO A 59 -3.19 3.95 16.22
CA PRO A 59 -2.69 5.30 16.03
C PRO A 59 -3.63 6.19 15.19
N GLY A 60 -3.53 7.49 15.44
CA GLY A 60 -4.36 8.51 14.78
C GLY A 60 -4.15 8.61 13.27
N THR A 61 -2.98 8.20 12.83
CA THR A 61 -2.46 8.29 11.46
C THR A 61 -2.79 7.06 10.62
N ASP A 62 -3.09 5.93 11.26
CA ASP A 62 -3.36 4.68 10.57
C ASP A 62 -4.69 4.77 9.83
N ALA A 63 -4.67 4.34 8.56
CA ALA A 63 -5.89 4.10 7.83
C ALA A 63 -6.62 2.90 8.45
N LEU A 64 -7.95 2.93 8.41
CA LEU A 64 -8.78 1.84 8.93
C LEU A 64 -9.39 1.03 7.80
N ALA A 65 -9.48 -0.28 7.93
CA ALA A 65 -10.17 -1.12 6.95
C ALA A 65 -11.16 -2.09 7.60
N HIS A 66 -12.32 -2.29 6.96
CA HIS A 66 -13.25 -3.37 7.29
C HIS A 66 -14.12 -3.78 6.09
N CYS A 67 -14.78 -4.93 6.20
CA CYS A 67 -15.68 -5.43 5.16
C CYS A 67 -17.12 -4.97 5.38
N ILE A 68 -17.81 -4.65 4.27
CA ILE A 68 -19.24 -4.37 4.22
C ILE A 68 -19.91 -4.97 2.98
N SER A 69 -21.24 -4.87 2.93
CA SER A 69 -22.07 -5.15 1.76
C SER A 69 -22.35 -3.88 0.94
N GLU A 70 -22.69 -4.04 -0.36
CA GLU A 70 -23.09 -2.92 -1.24
C GLU A 70 -24.26 -2.10 -0.67
N ASP A 71 -25.17 -2.74 0.05
CA ASP A 71 -26.32 -2.09 0.70
C ASP A 71 -25.95 -1.22 1.92
N CYS A 72 -24.68 -1.17 2.32
CA CYS A 72 -24.12 -0.34 3.40
C CYS A 72 -24.93 -0.37 4.71
N ARG A 73 -25.65 -1.46 5.00
CA ARG A 73 -26.54 -1.54 6.19
C ARG A 73 -25.78 -1.41 7.50
N MET A 74 -24.59 -2.02 7.57
CA MET A 74 -23.67 -1.99 8.72
C MET A 74 -24.37 -2.23 10.07
N GLY A 75 -25.25 -3.24 10.11
CA GLY A 75 -26.15 -3.49 11.24
C GLY A 75 -25.62 -4.47 12.31
N ALA A 76 -24.46 -5.09 12.09
CA ALA A 76 -23.90 -6.09 13.01
C ALA A 76 -22.37 -6.01 13.09
N GLY A 77 -21.81 -6.59 14.15
CA GLY A 77 -20.36 -6.67 14.38
C GLY A 77 -19.69 -5.31 14.47
N ILE A 78 -18.42 -5.25 14.07
CA ILE A 78 -17.62 -4.02 14.14
C ILE A 78 -18.15 -2.91 13.21
N ALA A 79 -18.87 -3.26 12.15
CA ALA A 79 -19.44 -2.29 11.21
C ALA A 79 -20.41 -1.31 11.89
N VAL A 80 -21.10 -1.72 12.97
CA VAL A 80 -21.96 -0.82 13.77
C VAL A 80 -21.11 0.26 14.43
N LEU A 81 -19.92 -0.07 14.91
CA LEU A 81 -19.00 0.87 15.54
C LEU A 81 -18.44 1.85 14.51
N PHE A 82 -18.06 1.37 13.32
CA PHE A 82 -17.67 2.24 12.20
C PHE A 82 -18.78 3.23 11.84
N LYS A 83 -20.02 2.75 11.68
CA LYS A 83 -21.18 3.60 11.40
C LYS A 83 -21.41 4.65 12.47
N LYS A 84 -21.29 4.29 13.76
CA LYS A 84 -21.44 5.22 14.88
C LYS A 84 -20.31 6.25 14.95
N LYS A 85 -19.07 5.84 14.68
CA LYS A 85 -17.88 6.68 14.83
C LYS A 85 -17.66 7.62 13.63
N PHE A 86 -17.90 7.13 12.41
CA PHE A 86 -17.52 7.84 11.18
C PHE A 86 -18.70 8.27 10.30
N GLY A 87 -19.90 7.73 10.55
CA GLY A 87 -21.10 8.07 9.79
C GLY A 87 -20.92 7.79 8.29
N GLY A 88 -21.29 8.75 7.44
CA GLY A 88 -20.95 8.74 6.01
C GLY A 88 -21.67 7.69 5.15
N VAL A 89 -22.75 7.07 5.64
CA VAL A 89 -23.46 6.01 4.89
C VAL A 89 -23.94 6.51 3.52
N GLN A 90 -24.46 7.73 3.44
CA GLN A 90 -24.91 8.31 2.19
C GLN A 90 -23.74 8.55 1.22
N GLU A 91 -22.63 9.11 1.71
CA GLU A 91 -21.40 9.29 0.92
C GLU A 91 -20.88 7.96 0.35
N LEU A 92 -20.94 6.88 1.13
CA LEU A 92 -20.56 5.53 0.66
C LEU A 92 -21.50 5.03 -0.45
N LEU A 93 -22.81 5.23 -0.29
CA LEU A 93 -23.80 4.83 -1.30
C LEU A 93 -23.66 5.66 -2.59
N ASP A 94 -23.33 6.94 -2.47
CA ASP A 94 -23.16 7.86 -3.60
C ASP A 94 -21.93 7.52 -4.46
N GLN A 95 -20.91 6.86 -3.87
CA GLN A 95 -19.78 6.31 -4.61
C GLN A 95 -20.16 5.12 -5.50
N LYS A 96 -21.34 4.52 -5.29
CA LYS A 96 -21.93 3.42 -6.09
C LYS A 96 -20.99 2.22 -6.28
N LYS A 97 -20.15 1.94 -5.29
CA LYS A 97 -19.19 0.84 -5.33
C LYS A 97 -19.88 -0.52 -5.34
N LYS A 98 -19.25 -1.48 -6.02
CA LYS A 98 -19.73 -2.84 -6.25
C LYS A 98 -18.85 -3.87 -5.57
N THR A 99 -19.37 -5.09 -5.50
CA THR A 99 -18.63 -6.23 -4.94
C THR A 99 -17.28 -6.40 -5.63
N GLY A 100 -16.20 -6.46 -4.85
CA GLY A 100 -14.82 -6.49 -5.34
C GLY A 100 -14.16 -5.12 -5.42
N GLU A 101 -14.87 -4.03 -5.12
CA GLU A 101 -14.31 -2.68 -5.05
C GLU A 101 -14.13 -2.22 -3.60
N VAL A 102 -13.52 -1.05 -3.44
CA VAL A 102 -13.37 -0.36 -2.15
C VAL A 102 -14.08 0.98 -2.20
N ALA A 103 -14.89 1.26 -1.18
CA ALA A 103 -15.38 2.61 -0.90
C ALA A 103 -14.49 3.27 0.15
N VAL A 104 -14.28 4.57 0.01
CA VAL A 104 -13.32 5.31 0.84
C VAL A 104 -13.99 6.51 1.46
N LEU A 105 -13.85 6.68 2.77
CA LEU A 105 -14.14 7.94 3.44
C LEU A 105 -12.85 8.53 3.96
N GLN A 106 -12.68 9.84 3.77
CA GLN A 106 -11.63 10.59 4.44
C GLN A 106 -12.25 11.25 5.68
N ARG A 107 -11.65 11.00 6.84
CA ARG A 107 -12.05 11.60 8.12
C ARG A 107 -10.78 12.03 8.83
N ASP A 108 -10.72 13.29 9.23
CA ASP A 108 -9.50 13.90 9.75
C ASP A 108 -8.33 13.66 8.75
N ASP A 109 -7.16 13.31 9.26
CA ASP A 109 -5.95 13.01 8.48
C ASP A 109 -5.78 11.52 8.16
N ARG A 110 -6.87 10.74 8.09
CA ARG A 110 -6.82 9.31 7.74
C ARG A 110 -7.87 8.88 6.73
N TYR A 111 -7.60 7.78 6.07
CA TYR A 111 -8.55 7.09 5.21
C TYR A 111 -9.24 5.94 5.94
N ILE A 112 -10.51 5.73 5.58
CA ILE A 112 -11.33 4.64 6.08
C ILE A 112 -11.82 3.85 4.87
N TYR A 113 -11.31 2.63 4.76
CA TYR A 113 -11.57 1.69 3.68
C TYR A 113 -12.71 0.76 4.03
N TYR A 114 -13.73 0.77 3.18
CA TYR A 114 -14.90 -0.08 3.23
C TYR A 114 -14.80 -1.08 2.07
N LEU A 115 -14.26 -2.27 2.36
CA LEU A 115 -14.08 -3.35 1.39
C LEU A 115 -15.46 -3.94 1.06
N ILE A 116 -15.90 -3.82 -0.18
CA ILE A 116 -17.23 -4.28 -0.61
C ILE A 116 -17.12 -5.76 -1.02
N THR A 117 -17.33 -6.66 -0.07
CA THR A 117 -17.08 -8.10 -0.30
C THR A 117 -18.34 -8.88 -0.66
N LYS A 118 -19.52 -8.24 -0.61
CA LYS A 118 -20.79 -8.90 -0.92
C LYS A 118 -21.87 -7.92 -1.35
N GLN A 119 -22.86 -8.41 -2.09
CA GLN A 119 -23.97 -7.59 -2.57
C GLN A 119 -24.95 -7.19 -1.47
N LYS A 120 -25.30 -8.13 -0.58
CA LYS A 120 -26.29 -7.93 0.47
C LYS A 120 -25.77 -8.42 1.80
N VAL A 121 -26.23 -7.82 2.90
CA VAL A 121 -25.82 -8.22 4.26
C VAL A 121 -26.04 -9.73 4.55
N SER A 122 -27.10 -10.32 3.97
CA SER A 122 -27.46 -11.73 4.13
C SER A 122 -26.60 -12.69 3.30
N HIS A 123 -25.87 -12.19 2.30
CA HIS A 123 -24.98 -13.01 1.49
C HIS A 123 -23.66 -13.27 2.22
N LYS A 124 -22.93 -14.28 1.75
CA LYS A 124 -21.58 -14.59 2.22
C LYS A 124 -20.57 -14.06 1.20
N PRO A 125 -19.48 -13.41 1.63
CA PRO A 125 -18.42 -13.03 0.72
C PRO A 125 -17.68 -14.26 0.20
N THR A 126 -17.03 -14.14 -0.95
CA THR A 126 -16.13 -15.15 -1.50
C THR A 126 -14.67 -14.70 -1.36
N TYR A 127 -13.73 -15.64 -1.35
CA TYR A 127 -12.30 -15.31 -1.35
C TYR A 127 -11.91 -14.43 -2.55
N GLU A 128 -12.50 -14.68 -3.71
CA GLU A 128 -12.30 -13.86 -4.91
C GLU A 128 -12.76 -12.40 -4.71
N SER A 129 -13.95 -12.20 -4.14
CA SER A 129 -14.46 -10.85 -3.85
C SER A 129 -13.62 -10.12 -2.80
N MET A 130 -13.08 -10.86 -1.83
CA MET A 130 -12.16 -10.33 -0.81
C MET A 130 -10.87 -9.85 -1.48
N GLN A 131 -10.25 -10.71 -2.29
CA GLN A 131 -9.01 -10.41 -2.99
C GLN A 131 -9.15 -9.16 -3.88
N LYS A 132 -10.18 -9.12 -4.72
CA LYS A 132 -10.45 -7.95 -5.58
C LYS A 132 -10.60 -6.65 -4.78
N SER A 133 -11.32 -6.71 -3.65
CA SER A 133 -11.51 -5.54 -2.78
C SER A 133 -10.18 -5.08 -2.17
N LEU A 134 -9.31 -6.03 -1.77
CA LEU A 134 -7.98 -5.74 -1.23
C LEU A 134 -7.04 -5.16 -2.29
N GLU A 135 -7.10 -5.66 -3.53
CA GLU A 135 -6.34 -5.11 -4.66
C GLU A 135 -6.76 -3.67 -4.95
N ALA A 136 -8.06 -3.38 -4.93
CA ALA A 136 -8.59 -2.03 -5.07
C ALA A 136 -8.12 -1.10 -3.92
N MET A 137 -8.10 -1.62 -2.69
CA MET A 137 -7.56 -0.91 -1.53
C MET A 137 -6.06 -0.64 -1.68
N LYS A 138 -5.25 -1.62 -2.09
CA LYS A 138 -3.82 -1.47 -2.36
C LYS A 138 -3.57 -0.37 -3.40
N ALA A 139 -4.31 -0.38 -4.51
CA ALA A 139 -4.18 0.65 -5.54
C ALA A 139 -4.45 2.05 -4.98
N HIS A 140 -5.49 2.21 -4.15
CA HIS A 140 -5.75 3.49 -3.49
C HIS A 140 -4.62 3.88 -2.51
N CYS A 141 -4.10 2.93 -1.73
CA CYS A 141 -3.03 3.19 -0.77
C CYS A 141 -1.76 3.71 -1.46
N LEU A 142 -1.35 3.06 -2.54
CA LEU A 142 -0.17 3.46 -3.31
C LEU A 142 -0.33 4.86 -3.94
N ASN A 143 -1.52 5.17 -4.46
CA ASN A 143 -1.79 6.46 -5.09
C ASN A 143 -1.86 7.62 -4.11
N ASN A 144 -2.17 7.35 -2.83
CA ASN A 144 -2.36 8.38 -1.80
C ASN A 144 -1.27 8.34 -0.71
N GLY A 145 -0.23 7.53 -0.89
CA GLY A 145 0.89 7.44 0.07
C GLY A 145 0.50 6.86 1.44
N VAL A 146 -0.50 5.98 1.49
CA VAL A 146 -0.89 5.31 2.74
C VAL A 146 0.05 4.13 3.00
N THR A 147 0.78 4.21 4.11
CA THR A 147 1.78 3.20 4.52
C THR A 147 1.30 2.30 5.65
N ASP A 148 0.32 2.71 6.45
CA ASP A 148 -0.07 2.00 7.65
C ASP A 148 -1.59 1.80 7.69
N ILE A 149 -2.00 0.53 7.80
CA ILE A 149 -3.41 0.11 7.80
C ILE A 149 -3.68 -0.73 9.05
N SER A 150 -4.66 -0.30 9.82
CA SER A 150 -5.20 -1.03 10.97
C SER A 150 -6.57 -1.63 10.63
N MET A 151 -6.74 -2.94 10.85
CA MET A 151 -7.97 -3.66 10.51
C MET A 151 -8.32 -4.73 11.56
N PRO A 152 -9.59 -5.15 11.69
CA PRO A 152 -9.93 -6.33 12.48
C PRO A 152 -9.58 -7.60 11.70
N ARG A 153 -9.88 -8.79 12.25
CA ARG A 153 -9.92 -10.03 11.45
C ARG A 153 -11.05 -9.97 10.42
N ILE A 154 -10.78 -9.38 9.26
CA ILE A 154 -11.73 -9.13 8.19
C ILE A 154 -12.23 -10.42 7.54
N GLY A 155 -13.50 -10.46 7.15
CA GLY A 155 -14.14 -11.65 6.57
C GLY A 155 -14.35 -12.83 7.53
N CYS A 156 -13.78 -12.77 8.75
CA CYS A 156 -13.90 -13.79 9.76
C CYS A 156 -15.07 -13.51 10.72
N GLY A 157 -15.71 -14.57 11.22
CA GLY A 157 -16.90 -14.47 12.09
C GLY A 157 -18.19 -14.60 11.30
N LEU A 158 -19.01 -13.53 11.24
CA LEU A 158 -20.34 -13.57 10.61
C LEU A 158 -20.29 -13.89 9.11
N ASP A 159 -19.19 -13.57 8.45
CA ASP A 159 -18.97 -13.81 7.02
C ASP A 159 -18.44 -15.23 6.72
N GLY A 160 -17.94 -15.95 7.74
CA GLY A 160 -17.60 -17.38 7.65
C GLY A 160 -16.32 -17.70 6.87
N LEU A 161 -15.49 -16.73 6.51
CA LEU A 161 -14.18 -17.00 5.91
C LEU A 161 -13.17 -17.44 6.99
N GLN A 162 -12.22 -18.26 6.57
CA GLN A 162 -11.13 -18.74 7.41
C GLN A 162 -10.00 -17.72 7.42
N TRP A 163 -9.52 -17.35 8.61
CA TRP A 163 -8.51 -16.33 8.78
C TRP A 163 -7.20 -16.72 8.08
N GLU A 164 -6.83 -18.00 8.14
CA GLU A 164 -5.62 -18.55 7.53
C GLU A 164 -5.57 -18.31 6.01
N LYS A 165 -6.74 -18.35 5.35
CA LYS A 165 -6.85 -18.07 3.92
C LYS A 165 -6.86 -16.58 3.64
N VAL A 166 -7.55 -15.80 4.49
CA VAL A 166 -7.60 -14.34 4.34
C VAL A 166 -6.23 -13.71 4.59
N SER A 167 -5.47 -14.19 5.57
CA SER A 167 -4.11 -13.73 5.85
C SER A 167 -3.18 -14.04 4.68
N ALA A 168 -3.28 -15.24 4.08
CA ALA A 168 -2.50 -15.58 2.88
C ALA A 168 -2.81 -14.64 1.71
N ILE A 169 -4.10 -14.32 1.48
CA ILE A 169 -4.51 -13.35 0.45
C ILE A 169 -3.97 -11.95 0.76
N LEU A 170 -3.97 -11.53 2.02
CA LEU A 170 -3.40 -10.25 2.43
C LEU A 170 -1.89 -10.21 2.15
N GLU A 171 -1.15 -11.27 2.46
CA GLU A 171 0.28 -11.37 2.19
C GLU A 171 0.58 -11.28 0.70
N GLU A 172 -0.16 -12.04 -0.12
CA GLU A 172 -0.04 -12.06 -1.57
C GLU A 172 -0.37 -10.68 -2.19
N VAL A 173 -1.52 -10.11 -1.84
CA VAL A 173 -1.96 -8.82 -2.41
C VAL A 173 -0.98 -7.71 -2.06
N PHE A 174 -0.50 -7.65 -0.82
CA PHE A 174 0.41 -6.60 -0.35
C PHE A 174 1.89 -6.95 -0.54
N GLU A 175 2.20 -8.05 -1.22
CA GLU A 175 3.55 -8.40 -1.60
C GLU A 175 4.18 -7.28 -2.45
N GLY A 176 5.47 -7.01 -2.20
CA GLY A 176 6.23 -5.97 -2.89
C GLY A 176 5.83 -4.53 -2.55
N THR A 177 5.00 -4.32 -1.51
CA THR A 177 4.64 -2.97 -1.04
C THR A 177 5.20 -2.67 0.34
N ASP A 178 5.40 -1.37 0.60
CA ASP A 178 5.83 -0.82 1.90
C ASP A 178 4.65 -0.56 2.86
N ILE A 179 3.50 -1.20 2.61
CA ILE A 179 2.29 -1.03 3.40
C ILE A 179 2.32 -2.00 4.58
N ASN A 180 2.37 -1.47 5.81
CA ASN A 180 2.26 -2.22 7.05
C ASN A 180 0.79 -2.44 7.40
N ILE A 181 0.47 -3.68 7.79
CA ILE A 181 -0.88 -4.06 8.19
C ILE A 181 -0.86 -4.50 9.65
N THR A 182 -1.70 -3.88 10.48
CA THR A 182 -1.92 -4.28 11.87
C THR A 182 -3.32 -4.84 12.03
N VAL A 183 -3.39 -6.12 12.41
CA VAL A 183 -4.64 -6.84 12.64
C VAL A 183 -4.96 -6.86 14.13
N TYR A 184 -6.09 -6.29 14.51
CA TYR A 184 -6.57 -6.26 15.88
C TYR A 184 -7.55 -7.42 16.15
N SER A 185 -7.37 -8.07 17.30
CA SER A 185 -8.33 -9.03 17.85
C SER A 185 -8.51 -8.82 19.35
N LEU A 186 -9.73 -8.95 19.85
CA LEU A 186 -10.04 -8.86 21.29
C LEU A 186 -9.58 -10.11 22.06
#